data_AF-A0A931UND3-F1
#
_entry.id   AF-A0A931UND3-F1
#
_cell.length_a   1.000
_cell.length_b   1.000
_cell.length_c   1.000
_cell.angle_alpha   90.00
_cell.angle_beta   90.00
_cell.angle_gamma   90.00
#
_symmetry.space_group_name_H-M   'P 1'
#
loop_
_entity.id
_entity.type
_entity.pdbx_description
1 polymer ?
#
loop_
_entity_poly.entity_id
_entity_poly.type
_entity_poly.pdbx_seq_one_letter_code
_entity_poly.pdbx_strand_id
1 'polypeptide(L)' 'MKFERGDTVRVMGNQADPTATSEYEIVASYQGKVGTVVEGGIQTATGRCIYVVEFTDHKQFPFAEEEIEASPPG' A
#
# COMPACT_ATOMS: atom_id res chain seq x y z
N MET A 1 0.25 7.66 12.95
CA MET A 1 0.12 6.55 11.99
C MET A 1 -1.32 6.53 11.54
N LYS A 2 -1.58 6.42 10.23
CA LYS A 2 -2.91 6.62 9.64
C LYS A 2 -3.72 5.32 9.51
N PHE A 3 -3.03 4.18 9.39
CA PHE A 3 -3.62 2.85 9.26
C PHE A 3 -3.03 1.88 10.29
N GLU A 4 -3.80 0.89 10.70
CA GLU A 4 -3.42 -0.17 11.65
C GLU A 4 -3.52 -1.56 11.02
N ARG A 5 -2.89 -2.56 11.65
CA ARG A 5 -2.98 -3.95 11.22
C ARG A 5 -4.44 -4.42 11.29
N GLY A 6 -4.94 -4.96 10.19
CA GLY A 6 -6.34 -5.39 10.02
C GLY A 6 -7.18 -4.38 9.25
N ASP A 7 -6.69 -3.17 9.01
CA ASP A 7 -7.42 -2.19 8.20
C ASP A 7 -7.48 -2.60 6.75
N THR A 8 -8.65 -2.39 6.14
CA THR A 8 -8.87 -2.58 4.72
C THR A 8 -8.51 -1.31 3.97
N VAL A 9 -7.61 -1.41 2.99
CA VAL A 9 -7.13 -0.27 2.21
C VAL A 9 -7.23 -0.53 0.71
N ARG A 10 -7.41 0.53 -0.07
CA ARG A 10 -7.43 0.50 -1.53
C ARG A 10 -6.18 1.18 -2.09
N VAL A 11 -5.53 0.56 -3.07
CA VAL A 11 -4.39 1.16 -3.78
C VAL A 11 -4.90 2.20 -4.78
N MET A 12 -4.37 3.42 -4.71
CA MET A 12 -4.81 4.55 -5.54
C MET A 12 -3.99 4.72 -6.81
N GLY A 13 -2.75 4.25 -6.84
CA GLY A 13 -1.88 4.25 -8.01
C GLY A 13 -1.40 5.62 -8.51
N ASN A 14 -1.81 6.71 -7.86
CA ASN A 14 -1.55 8.07 -8.34
C ASN A 14 -0.17 8.64 -7.98
N GLN A 15 0.64 7.95 -7.17
CA GLN A 15 1.89 8.51 -6.63
C GLN A 15 3.12 7.57 -6.65
N ALA A 16 3.06 6.45 -7.37
CA ALA A 16 4.25 5.60 -7.51
C ALA A 16 5.38 6.34 -8.20
N ASP A 17 6.59 6.22 -7.66
CA ASP A 17 7.77 6.84 -8.25
C ASP A 17 8.09 6.13 -9.58
N PRO A 18 7.98 6.81 -10.74
CA PRO A 18 8.21 6.18 -12.04
C PRO A 18 9.67 5.76 -12.27
N THR A 19 10.61 6.21 -11.41
CA THR A 19 12.02 5.81 -11.46
C THR A 19 12.28 4.53 -10.66
N ALA A 20 11.42 4.18 -9.71
CA ALA A 20 11.47 2.92 -8.98
C ALA A 20 10.66 1.85 -9.76
N THR A 21 11.26 1.30 -10.81
CA THR A 21 10.57 0.43 -11.79
C THR A 21 9.75 -0.69 -11.12
N SER A 22 10.30 -1.37 -10.12
CA SER A 22 9.59 -2.45 -9.43
C SER A 22 8.43 -1.98 -8.54
N GLU A 23 8.60 -0.86 -7.83
CA GLU A 23 7.52 -0.26 -7.02
C GLU A 23 6.39 0.21 -7.93
N TYR A 24 6.75 0.91 -9.01
CA TYR A 24 5.81 1.39 -10.03
C TYR A 24 5.01 0.25 -10.67
N GLU A 25 5.64 -0.85 -11.06
CA GLU A 25 4.93 -2.01 -11.63
C GLU A 25 3.95 -2.65 -10.66
N ILE A 26 4.31 -2.75 -9.38
CA ILE A 26 3.43 -3.30 -8.33
C ILE A 26 2.25 -2.36 -8.14
N VAL A 27 2.50 -1.07 -7.92
CA VAL A 27 1.45 -0.08 -7.66
C VAL A 27 0.48 0.04 -8.83
N ALA A 28 0.98 0.04 -10.07
CA ALA A 28 0.15 0.02 -11.26
C ALA A 28 -0.67 -1.27 -11.39
N SER A 29 -0.08 -2.43 -11.08
CA SER A 29 -0.77 -3.74 -11.17
C SER A 29 -1.83 -3.96 -10.10
N TYR A 30 -1.71 -3.26 -8.97
CA TYR A 30 -2.62 -3.35 -7.84
C TYR A 30 -3.51 -2.11 -7.67
N GLN A 31 -3.40 -1.12 -8.56
CA GLN A 31 -4.26 0.07 -8.58
C GLN A 31 -5.74 -0.33 -8.61
N GLY A 32 -6.53 0.26 -7.72
CA GLY A 32 -7.95 -0.01 -7.53
C GLY A 32 -8.27 -1.28 -6.76
N LYS A 33 -7.29 -2.15 -6.48
CA LYS A 33 -7.48 -3.34 -5.67
C LYS A 33 -7.52 -2.98 -4.19
N VAL A 34 -8.28 -3.79 -3.46
CA VAL A 34 -8.44 -3.70 -2.02
C VAL A 34 -7.66 -4.83 -1.37
N GLY A 35 -6.91 -4.50 -0.32
CA GLY A 35 -6.15 -5.45 0.50
C GLY A 35 -6.26 -5.09 1.98
N THR A 36 -5.64 -5.93 2.82
CA THR A 36 -5.63 -5.76 4.27
C THR A 36 -4.22 -5.39 4.73
N VAL A 37 -4.10 -4.38 5.57
CA VAL A 37 -2.82 -4.02 6.19
C VAL A 37 -2.42 -5.14 7.16
N VAL A 38 -1.29 -5.78 6.91
CA VAL A 38 -0.74 -6.83 7.80
C VAL A 38 0.40 -6.30 8.67
N GLU A 39 1.05 -5.23 8.23
CA GLU A 39 2.10 -4.52 8.95
C GLU A 39 2.07 -3.04 8.55
N GLY A 40 2.23 -2.12 9.49
CA GLY A 40 2.10 -0.68 9.23
C GLY A 40 3.08 0.15 10.05
N GLY A 41 3.39 1.35 9.55
CA GLY A 41 4.21 2.33 10.27
C GLY A 41 5.73 2.13 10.13
N ILE A 42 6.18 1.45 9.07
CA ILE A 42 7.61 1.32 8.77
C ILE A 42 8.09 2.67 8.21
N GLN A 43 8.90 3.39 8.98
CA GLN A 43 9.46 4.67 8.54
C GLN A 43 10.76 4.43 7.78
N THR A 44 10.82 4.85 6.52
CA THR A 44 12.02 4.75 5.69
C THR A 44 13.03 5.83 6.05
N ALA A 45 14.27 5.67 5.58
CA ALA A 45 15.32 6.70 5.68
C ALA A 45 14.94 8.03 4.98
N THR A 46 14.00 7.99 4.02
CA THR A 46 13.46 9.16 3.34
C THR A 46 12.30 9.82 4.08
N GLY A 47 11.89 9.27 5.24
CA GLY A 47 10.80 9.77 6.06
C GLY A 47 9.41 9.33 5.60
N ARG A 48 9.30 8.46 4.58
CA ARG A 48 8.02 7.91 4.14
C ARG A 48 7.54 6.82 5.10
N CYS A 49 6.24 6.78 5.33
CA CYS A 49 5.58 5.68 6.07
C CYS A 49 5.13 4.62 5.08
N ILE A 50 5.61 3.39 5.27
CA ILE A 50 5.27 2.23 4.46
C ILE A 50 4.35 1.29 5.25
N TYR A 51 3.37 0.73 4.54
CA TYR A 51 2.41 -0.25 5.01
C TYR A 51 2.49 -1.48 4.13
N VAL A 52 2.57 -2.66 4.73
CA VAL A 52 2.52 -3.94 4.03
C VAL A 52 1.05 -4.34 3.91
N VAL A 53 0.59 -4.48 2.67
CA VAL A 53 -0.79 -4.82 2.34
C VAL A 53 -0.81 -6.23 1.75
N GLU A 54 -1.64 -7.10 2.33
CA GLU A 54 -1.94 -8.43 1.82
C GLU A 54 -3.20 -8.40 0.95
N PHE A 55 -3.12 -9.00 -0.24
CA PHE A 55 -4.24 -9.12 -1.17
C PHE A 55 -4.82 -10.53 -1.18
N THR A 56 -5.93 -10.71 -1.90
CA THR A 56 -6.66 -11.98 -2.00
C THR A 56 -5.86 -13.12 -2.64
N ASP A 57 -4.80 -12.82 -3.39
CA ASP A 57 -3.84 -13.79 -3.91
C ASP A 57 -2.76 -14.18 -2.89
N HIS A 58 -2.92 -13.83 -1.61
CA HIS A 58 -1.98 -14.04 -0.51
C HIS A 58 -0.59 -13.42 -0.75
N LYS A 59 -0.50 -12.47 -1.68
CA LYS A 59 0.72 -11.70 -1.91
C LYS A 59 0.70 -10.45 -1.04
N GLN A 60 1.88 -10.12 -0.54
CA GLN A 60 2.12 -8.97 0.32
C GLN A 60 3.07 -8.01 -0.38
N PHE A 61 2.66 -6.75 -0.43
CA PHE A 61 3.49 -5.70 -1.02
C PHE A 61 3.53 -4.46 -0.13
N PRO A 62 4.69 -3.80 -0.03
CA PRO A 62 4.81 -2.52 0.63
C PRO A 62 4.20 -1.41 -0.24
N PHE A 63 3.42 -0.54 0.38
CA PHE A 63 2.91 0.69 -0.22
C PHE A 63 3.17 1.86 0.72
N ALA A 64 3.48 3.02 0.18
CA ALA A 64 3.53 4.24 0.95
C ALA A 64 2.14 4.70 1.37
N GLU A 65 2.06 5.43 2.48
CA GLU A 65 0.81 5.99 3.02
C GLU A 65 -0.01 6.76 1.97
N GLU A 66 0.69 7.39 1.05
CA GLU A 66 0.14 8.26 0.00
C GLU A 66 -0.37 7.48 -1.24
N GLU A 67 -0.02 6.19 -1.35
CA GLU A 67 -0.43 5.30 -2.43
C GLU A 67 -1.68 4.49 -2.08
N ILE A 68 -2.10 4.51 -0.83
CA ILE A 68 -3.26 3.77 -0.32
C ILE A 68 -4.25 4.68 0.42
N GLU A 69 -5.52 4.31 0.40
CA GLU A 69 -6.57 4.98 1.18
C GLU A 69 -7.41 3.99 1.98
N ALA A 70 -8.05 4.46 3.05
CA ALA A 70 -8.99 3.64 3.81
C ALA A 70 -10.15 3.23 2.90
N SER A 71 -10.41 1.92 2.83
CA SER A 71 -11.57 1.39 2.13
C SER A 71 -12.55 0.85 3.17
N PRO A 72 -13.81 1.34 3.22
CA PRO A 72 -14.77 0.84 4.18
C PRO A 72 -15.00 -0.67 3.97
N PRO A 73 -15.19 -1.45 5.05
CA PRO A 73 -15.61 -2.84 4.91
C PRO A 73 -16.99 -2.87 4.22
N GLY A 74 -17.06 -3.58 3.09
CA GLY A 74 -18.30 -3.81 2.35
C GLY A 74 -19.21 -4.85 3.00
#